data_AF-A0A9P6FZA9-F1
#
_entry.id   AF-A0A9P6FZA9-F1
#
_cell.length_a   1.000
_cell.length_b   1.000
_cell.length_c   1.000
_cell.angle_alpha   90.00
_cell.angle_beta   90.00
_cell.angle_gamma   90.00
#
_symmetry.space_group_name_H-M   'P 1'
#
loop_
_entity.id
_entity.type
_entity.pdbx_description
1 polymer ?
#
loop_
_entity_poly.entity_id
_entity_poly.type
_entity_poly.pdbx_seq_one_letter_code
_entity_poly.pdbx_strand_id
1 'polypeptide(L)'
;MIEEGGDWDRRNRLKVYEGAYLMTIRNFKGAADLFIATLSTFTSTELMDYKDFVTYAVLSSVLALKRVDIKTKVIDSPEVLEVLHEIPHLEDYLRSLYAGDYAKFFVSLAALETLTMKQSWVLYPHYRYYVREMRIRAYAQLLESYRSVTMQSMAHSFGVSIEFIDKDLAKFISAGRLNCVIDKVNGIVETNRPDAKNAQYQQSIKQGDILLNRVQKLSRVINV
;
A
#
# COMPACT_ATOMS: atom_id res chain seq x y z
N MET A 1 -29.05 15.17 -4.63
CA MET A 1 -28.40 16.44 -4.98
C MET A 1 -27.27 16.35 -6.02
N ILE A 2 -26.55 15.22 -6.21
CA ILE A 2 -25.59 15.06 -7.34
C ILE A 2 -26.16 14.17 -8.45
N GLU A 3 -27.06 13.24 -8.13
CA GLU A 3 -27.67 12.33 -9.12
C GLU A 3 -28.67 13.03 -10.05
N GLU A 4 -29.28 14.14 -9.63
CA GLU A 4 -30.29 14.87 -10.43
C GLU A 4 -29.67 15.86 -11.43
N GLY A 5 -28.39 16.22 -11.26
CA GLY A 5 -27.76 17.32 -11.99
C GLY A 5 -26.95 16.93 -13.23
N GLY A 6 -26.61 15.65 -13.43
CA GLY A 6 -25.88 15.17 -14.62
C GLY A 6 -24.46 15.75 -14.86
N ASP A 7 -24.05 16.76 -14.09
CA ASP A 7 -22.77 17.47 -14.24
C ASP A 7 -21.59 16.55 -13.94
N TRP A 8 -21.00 16.04 -15.02
CA TRP A 8 -19.89 15.11 -14.97
C TRP A 8 -18.64 15.70 -14.30
N ASP A 9 -18.37 16.99 -14.50
CA ASP A 9 -17.25 17.70 -13.85
C ASP A 9 -17.42 17.75 -12.32
N ARG A 10 -18.62 18.10 -11.84
CA ARG A 10 -18.92 18.13 -10.40
C ARG A 10 -18.78 16.75 -9.76
N ARG A 11 -19.17 15.70 -10.48
CA ARG A 11 -19.03 14.32 -10.02
C ARG A 11 -17.55 13.90 -9.90
N ASN A 12 -16.69 14.35 -10.81
CA ASN A 12 -15.27 14.06 -10.71
C ASN A 12 -14.59 14.82 -9.58
N ARG A 13 -14.94 16.09 -9.36
CA ARG A 13 -14.46 16.85 -8.19
C ARG A 13 -14.87 16.18 -6.88
N LEU A 14 -16.11 15.71 -6.78
CA LEU A 14 -16.58 14.95 -5.62
C LEU A 14 -15.71 13.70 -5.38
N LYS A 15 -15.45 12.90 -6.42
CA LYS A 15 -14.60 11.70 -6.30
C LYS A 15 -13.20 12.04 -5.80
N VAL A 16 -12.62 13.15 -6.25
CA VAL A 16 -11.30 13.61 -5.77
C VAL A 16 -11.37 13.98 -4.28
N TYR A 17 -12.41 14.69 -3.84
CA TYR A 17 -12.63 15.03 -2.43
C TYR A 17 -12.86 13.79 -1.56
N GLU A 18 -13.68 12.86 -2.03
CA GLU A 18 -13.89 11.57 -1.36
C GLU A 18 -12.59 10.76 -1.31
N GLY A 19 -11.81 10.71 -2.39
CA GLY A 19 -10.51 10.05 -2.44
C GLY A 19 -9.52 10.63 -1.43
N ALA A 20 -9.44 11.96 -1.34
CA ALA A 20 -8.61 12.66 -0.37
C ALA A 20 -9.05 12.34 1.08
N TYR A 21 -10.35 12.37 1.35
CA TYR A 21 -10.90 11.95 2.63
C TYR A 21 -10.59 10.49 2.96
N LEU A 22 -10.74 9.56 2.00
CA LEU A 22 -10.43 8.15 2.17
C LEU A 22 -8.96 7.92 2.54
N MET A 23 -8.03 8.74 2.03
CA MET A 23 -6.63 8.70 2.45
C MET A 23 -6.44 9.11 3.91
N THR A 24 -7.17 10.12 4.41
CA THR A 24 -7.10 10.55 5.82
C THR A 24 -7.60 9.50 6.81
N ILE A 25 -8.49 8.61 6.38
CA ILE A 25 -8.98 7.48 7.21
C ILE A 25 -8.19 6.18 6.97
N ARG A 26 -7.06 6.25 6.25
CA ARG A 26 -6.19 5.12 5.85
C ARG A 26 -6.84 4.09 4.92
N ASN A 27 -7.95 4.42 4.26
CA ASN A 27 -8.57 3.57 3.26
C ASN A 27 -7.95 3.83 1.87
N PHE A 28 -6.71 3.37 1.69
CA PHE A 28 -5.98 3.54 0.43
C PHE A 28 -6.58 2.73 -0.73
N LYS A 29 -7.31 1.65 -0.45
CA LYS A 29 -7.93 0.83 -1.49
C LYS A 29 -9.06 1.58 -2.20
N GLY A 30 -9.98 2.16 -1.42
CA GLY A 30 -11.04 2.99 -1.99
C GLY A 30 -10.49 4.27 -2.62
N ALA A 31 -9.46 4.88 -2.01
CA ALA A 31 -8.81 6.06 -2.58
C ALA A 31 -8.16 5.79 -3.94
N ALA A 32 -7.45 4.67 -4.10
CA ALA A 32 -6.80 4.31 -5.36
C ALA A 32 -7.81 4.14 -6.51
N ASP A 33 -8.93 3.44 -6.27
CA ASP A 33 -9.96 3.23 -7.29
C ASP A 33 -10.61 4.55 -7.73
N LEU A 34 -10.86 5.47 -6.79
CA LEU A 34 -11.38 6.80 -7.09
C LEU A 34 -10.38 7.65 -7.85
N PHE A 35 -9.12 7.70 -7.40
CA PHE A 35 -8.09 8.51 -8.03
C PHE A 35 -7.74 8.08 -9.45
N ILE A 36 -7.61 6.76 -9.70
CA ILE A 36 -7.36 6.23 -11.05
C ILE A 36 -8.51 6.61 -11.99
N ALA A 37 -9.76 6.55 -11.52
CA ALA A 37 -10.91 6.90 -12.34
C ALA A 37 -11.03 8.39 -12.67
N THR A 38 -10.38 9.26 -11.88
CA THR A 38 -10.38 10.72 -12.07
C THR A 38 -9.08 11.27 -12.65
N LEU A 39 -8.08 10.41 -12.91
CA LEU A 39 -6.75 10.82 -13.37
C LEU A 39 -6.84 11.66 -14.66
N SER A 40 -7.66 11.21 -15.61
CA SER A 40 -7.79 11.78 -16.95
C SER A 40 -8.55 13.09 -17.01
N THR A 41 -9.30 13.40 -15.96
CA THR A 41 -10.28 14.50 -15.96
C THR A 41 -10.23 15.26 -14.66
N PHE A 42 -9.01 15.44 -14.15
CA PHE A 42 -8.72 16.23 -12.99
C PHE A 42 -8.97 17.72 -13.27
N THR A 43 -9.90 18.31 -12.52
CA THR A 43 -10.26 19.74 -12.60
C THR A 43 -10.26 20.42 -11.23
N SER A 44 -9.80 19.74 -10.18
CA SER A 44 -9.88 20.18 -8.78
C SER A 44 -8.62 20.93 -8.32
N THR A 45 -8.28 22.03 -9.00
CA THR A 45 -7.12 22.88 -8.66
C THR A 45 -7.26 23.61 -7.31
N GLU A 46 -8.47 23.66 -6.75
CA GLU A 46 -8.76 24.26 -5.45
C GLU A 46 -8.11 23.50 -4.28
N LEU A 47 -7.91 22.19 -4.43
CA LEU A 47 -7.47 21.31 -3.33
C LEU A 47 -5.97 21.00 -3.38
N MET A 48 -5.46 20.71 -4.58
CA MET A 48 -4.06 20.33 -4.80
C MET A 48 -3.65 20.60 -6.24
N ASP A 49 -2.34 20.79 -6.44
CA ASP A 49 -1.78 20.87 -7.78
C ASP A 49 -1.84 19.49 -8.47
N TYR A 50 -1.85 19.48 -9.80
CA TYR A 50 -1.95 18.23 -10.58
C TYR A 50 -0.77 17.28 -10.28
N LYS A 51 0.42 17.83 -10.02
CA LYS A 51 1.60 17.04 -9.65
C LYS A 51 1.39 16.29 -8.35
N ASP A 52 0.93 16.98 -7.32
CA ASP A 52 0.62 16.38 -6.01
C ASP A 52 -0.50 15.34 -6.14
N PHE A 53 -1.52 15.62 -6.95
CA PHE A 53 -2.59 14.67 -7.23
C PHE A 53 -2.07 13.37 -7.84
N VAL A 54 -1.21 13.45 -8.87
CA VAL A 54 -0.58 12.27 -9.47
C VAL A 54 0.28 11.52 -8.44
N THR A 55 1.03 12.21 -7.58
CA THR A 55 1.80 11.54 -6.52
C THR A 55 0.90 10.73 -5.59
N TYR A 56 -0.23 11.29 -5.16
CA TYR A 56 -1.17 10.61 -4.26
C TYR A 56 -1.89 9.45 -4.95
N ALA A 57 -2.27 9.61 -6.22
CA ALA A 57 -2.84 8.55 -7.03
C ALA A 57 -1.86 7.38 -7.15
N VAL A 58 -0.59 7.66 -7.46
CA VAL A 58 0.47 6.64 -7.55
C VAL A 58 0.70 5.95 -6.20
N LEU A 59 0.91 6.72 -5.12
CA LEU A 59 1.22 6.17 -3.80
C LEU A 59 0.08 5.29 -3.27
N SER A 60 -1.17 5.73 -3.40
CA SER A 60 -2.34 4.95 -3.00
C SER A 60 -2.51 3.69 -3.86
N SER A 61 -2.29 3.79 -5.17
CA SER A 61 -2.40 2.67 -6.11
C SER A 61 -1.35 1.60 -5.87
N VAL A 62 -0.10 1.98 -5.61
CA VAL A 62 0.98 1.04 -5.30
C VAL A 62 0.68 0.24 -4.03
N LEU A 63 0.03 0.87 -3.05
CA LEU A 63 -0.36 0.18 -1.81
C LEU A 63 -1.55 -0.76 -2.02
N ALA A 64 -2.55 -0.34 -2.79
CA ALA A 64 -3.84 -1.01 -2.90
C ALA A 64 -3.91 -2.12 -3.96
N LEU A 65 -3.33 -1.90 -5.13
CA LEU A 65 -3.49 -2.77 -6.30
C LEU A 65 -2.49 -3.92 -6.28
N LYS A 66 -2.73 -4.99 -7.06
CA LYS A 66 -1.76 -6.08 -7.26
C LYS A 66 -0.75 -5.74 -8.35
N ARG A 67 0.35 -6.49 -8.46
CA ARG A 67 1.45 -6.22 -9.41
C ARG A 67 0.98 -6.12 -10.88
N VAL A 68 0.03 -6.96 -11.29
CA VAL A 68 -0.52 -6.93 -12.66
C VAL A 68 -1.29 -5.64 -12.91
N ASP A 69 -2.13 -5.23 -11.97
CA ASP A 69 -2.95 -4.03 -12.07
C ASP A 69 -2.13 -2.75 -11.99
N ILE A 70 -1.02 -2.74 -11.23
CA ILE A 70 -0.10 -1.60 -11.17
C ILE A 70 0.52 -1.33 -12.54
N LYS A 71 0.87 -2.38 -13.29
CA LYS A 71 1.42 -2.21 -14.63
C LYS A 71 0.42 -1.51 -15.55
N THR A 72 -0.78 -2.08 -15.65
CA THR A 72 -1.79 -1.64 -16.61
C THR A 72 -2.42 -0.29 -16.26
N LYS A 73 -2.62 0.00 -14.97
CA LYS A 73 -3.35 1.19 -14.51
C LYS A 73 -2.46 2.36 -14.05
N VAL A 74 -1.16 2.15 -13.88
CA VAL A 74 -0.26 3.19 -13.35
C VAL A 74 0.99 3.35 -14.21
N ILE A 75 1.70 2.25 -14.51
CA ILE A 75 2.96 2.33 -15.27
C ILE A 75 2.71 2.65 -16.74
N ASP A 76 1.70 2.02 -17.34
CA ASP A 76 1.38 2.18 -18.77
C ASP A 76 0.42 3.37 -19.01
N SER A 77 0.00 4.08 -17.96
CA SER A 77 -0.93 5.20 -18.05
C SER A 77 -0.22 6.48 -18.55
N PRO A 78 -0.67 7.09 -19.66
CA PRO A 78 0.02 8.22 -20.28
C PRO A 78 0.07 9.45 -19.36
N GLU A 79 -1.03 9.73 -18.67
CA GLU A 79 -1.15 10.85 -17.72
C GLU A 79 -0.16 10.78 -16.56
N VAL A 80 0.14 9.55 -16.09
CA VAL A 80 1.17 9.35 -15.06
C VAL A 80 2.54 9.58 -15.67
N LEU A 81 2.82 9.00 -16.84
CA LEU A 81 4.12 9.08 -17.52
C LEU A 81 4.54 10.51 -17.84
N GLU A 82 3.60 11.37 -18.25
CA GLU A 82 3.87 12.78 -18.55
C GLU A 82 4.39 13.55 -17.33
N VAL A 83 3.84 13.29 -16.14
CA VAL A 83 4.18 14.00 -14.90
C VAL A 83 5.32 13.30 -14.14
N LEU A 84 5.56 12.01 -14.41
CA LEU A 84 6.50 11.19 -13.65
C LEU A 84 7.94 11.73 -13.69
N HIS A 85 8.34 12.32 -14.81
CA HIS A 85 9.68 12.89 -14.97
C HIS A 85 9.90 14.19 -14.18
N GLU A 86 8.82 14.89 -13.81
CA GLU A 86 8.90 16.12 -13.02
C GLU A 86 9.07 15.85 -11.52
N ILE A 87 8.66 14.66 -11.06
CA ILE A 87 8.69 14.28 -9.65
C ILE A 87 9.92 13.43 -9.38
N PRO A 88 10.88 13.90 -8.54
CA PRO A 88 12.09 13.16 -8.27
C PRO A 88 11.79 11.81 -7.57
N HIS A 89 12.49 10.75 -7.97
CA HIS A 89 12.47 9.41 -7.38
C HIS A 89 11.15 8.61 -7.49
N LEU A 90 10.06 9.20 -7.98
CA LEU A 90 8.78 8.48 -8.12
C LEU A 90 8.83 7.43 -9.24
N GLU A 91 9.49 7.74 -10.35
CA GLU A 91 9.73 6.80 -11.45
C GLU A 91 10.54 5.58 -10.99
N ASP A 92 11.67 5.84 -10.35
CA ASP A 92 12.55 4.80 -9.82
C ASP A 92 11.82 3.93 -8.80
N TYR A 93 11.00 4.52 -7.93
CA TYR A 93 10.20 3.80 -6.95
C TYR A 93 9.21 2.83 -7.60
N LEU A 94 8.45 3.29 -8.61
CA LEU A 94 7.48 2.45 -9.32
C LEU A 94 8.16 1.32 -10.11
N ARG A 95 9.18 1.67 -10.90
CA ARG A 95 9.85 0.73 -11.78
C ARG A 95 10.67 -0.29 -11.01
N SER A 96 11.35 0.12 -9.93
CA SER A 96 12.14 -0.79 -9.08
C SER A 96 11.27 -1.85 -8.41
N LEU A 97 10.10 -1.47 -7.87
CA LEU A 97 9.15 -2.41 -7.29
C LEU A 97 8.60 -3.40 -8.32
N TYR A 98 8.27 -2.91 -9.52
CA TYR A 98 7.77 -3.76 -10.59
C TYR A 98 8.84 -4.71 -11.14
N ALA A 99 10.07 -4.23 -11.34
CA ALA A 99 11.20 -5.03 -11.81
C ALA A 99 11.74 -6.02 -10.75
N GLY A 100 11.53 -5.73 -9.46
CA GLY A 100 12.08 -6.51 -8.35
C GLY A 100 13.51 -6.11 -7.96
N ASP A 101 13.93 -4.87 -8.27
CA ASP A 101 15.21 -4.30 -7.83
C ASP A 101 15.03 -3.64 -6.46
N TYR A 102 15.17 -4.44 -5.40
CA TYR A 102 14.81 -4.00 -4.05
C TYR A 102 15.80 -3.00 -3.43
N ALA A 103 17.07 -3.02 -3.84
CA ALA A 103 18.07 -2.08 -3.35
C ALA A 103 17.71 -0.64 -3.75
N LYS A 104 17.40 -0.41 -5.04
CA LYS A 104 16.94 0.91 -5.51
C LYS A 104 15.58 1.30 -4.93
N PHE A 105 14.71 0.32 -4.72
CA PHE A 105 13.41 0.54 -4.09
C PHE A 105 13.54 1.12 -2.67
N PHE A 106 14.47 0.63 -1.84
CA PHE A 106 14.65 1.17 -0.48
C PHE A 106 15.22 2.58 -0.47
N VAL A 107 16.14 2.88 -1.39
CA VAL A 107 16.71 4.24 -1.54
C VAL A 107 15.62 5.23 -1.98
N SER A 108 14.85 4.88 -3.02
CA SER A 108 13.76 5.71 -3.52
C SER A 108 12.61 5.86 -2.51
N LEU A 109 12.27 4.81 -1.76
CA LEU A 109 11.27 4.88 -0.68
C LEU A 109 11.70 5.85 0.44
N ALA A 110 12.99 5.84 0.83
CA ALA A 110 13.51 6.76 1.85
C ALA A 110 13.49 8.23 1.35
N ALA A 111 13.81 8.44 0.06
CA ALA A 111 13.72 9.76 -0.56
C ALA A 111 12.26 10.26 -0.61
N LEU A 112 11.31 9.42 -1.03
CA LEU A 112 9.88 9.78 -1.07
C LEU A 112 9.28 10.02 0.32
N GLU A 113 9.71 9.27 1.34
CA GLU A 113 9.28 9.51 2.72
C GLU A 113 9.65 10.93 3.17
N THR A 114 10.87 11.37 2.86
CA THR A 114 11.40 12.66 3.31
C THR A 114 10.91 13.83 2.48
N LEU A 115 10.88 13.68 1.16
CA LEU A 115 10.53 14.74 0.22
C LEU A 115 9.02 14.92 0.08
N THR A 116 8.24 13.84 -0.01
CA THR A 116 6.79 13.94 -0.29
C THR A 116 5.98 13.71 0.97
N MET A 117 6.12 12.54 1.61
CA MET A 117 5.17 12.12 2.66
C MET A 117 5.23 12.97 3.92
N LYS A 118 6.42 13.44 4.32
CA LYS A 118 6.58 14.32 5.48
C LYS A 118 6.16 15.77 5.20
N GLN A 119 6.17 16.20 3.94
CA GLN A 119 5.78 17.56 3.57
C GLN A 119 4.26 17.65 3.35
N SER A 120 3.64 16.59 2.83
CA SER A 120 2.20 16.52 2.61
C SER A 120 1.39 16.50 3.90
N TRP A 121 0.48 17.45 4.06
CA TRP A 121 -0.42 17.52 5.22
C TRP A 121 -1.33 16.28 5.36
N VAL A 122 -1.77 15.67 4.24
CA VAL A 122 -2.63 14.47 4.23
C VAL A 122 -1.88 13.22 4.69
N LEU A 123 -0.64 13.03 4.22
CA LEU A 123 0.14 11.81 4.46
C LEU A 123 1.00 11.91 5.72
N TYR A 124 1.27 13.10 6.24
CA TYR A 124 2.10 13.30 7.44
C TYR A 124 1.63 12.52 8.67
N PRO A 125 0.33 12.34 8.97
CA PRO A 125 -0.10 11.50 10.09
C PRO A 125 0.07 9.98 9.82
N HIS A 126 0.33 9.59 8.57
CA HIS A 126 0.24 8.21 8.10
C HIS A 126 1.52 7.69 7.42
N TYR A 127 2.57 8.50 7.26
CA TYR A 127 3.81 8.10 6.59
C TYR A 127 4.43 6.83 7.19
N ARG A 128 4.45 6.70 8.53
CA ARG A 128 4.98 5.49 9.22
C ARG A 128 4.19 4.24 8.85
N TYR A 129 2.88 4.36 8.70
CA TYR A 129 2.03 3.26 8.29
C TYR A 129 2.36 2.88 6.84
N TYR A 130 2.44 3.87 5.95
CA TYR A 130 2.74 3.65 4.54
C TYR A 130 4.09 2.94 4.34
N VAL A 131 5.17 3.45 4.92
CA VAL A 131 6.52 2.86 4.82
C VAL A 131 6.52 1.44 5.34
N ARG A 132 5.86 1.18 6.48
CA ARG A 132 5.77 -0.17 7.05
C ARG A 132 5.07 -1.16 6.11
N GLU A 133 3.94 -0.77 5.54
CA GLU A 133 3.19 -1.62 4.61
C GLU A 133 3.95 -1.88 3.31
N MET A 134 4.65 -0.87 2.79
CA MET A 134 5.49 -1.03 1.59
C MET A 134 6.66 -1.98 1.82
N ARG A 135 7.27 -1.96 3.01
CA ARG A 135 8.32 -2.92 3.37
C ARG A 135 7.79 -4.35 3.45
N ILE A 136 6.65 -4.56 4.11
CA ILE A 136 5.98 -5.87 4.15
C ILE A 136 5.73 -6.38 2.74
N ARG A 137 5.22 -5.50 1.86
CA ARG A 137 4.92 -5.85 0.47
C ARG A 137 6.17 -6.25 -0.32
N ALA A 138 7.26 -5.51 -0.19
CA ALA A 138 8.53 -5.84 -0.86
C ALA A 138 9.10 -7.18 -0.37
N TYR A 139 9.07 -7.42 0.96
CA TYR A 139 9.48 -8.72 1.52
C TYR A 139 8.57 -9.86 1.07
N ALA A 140 7.25 -9.66 1.08
CA ALA A 140 6.30 -10.66 0.61
C ALA A 140 6.52 -11.02 -0.86
N GLN A 141 6.79 -10.03 -1.72
CA GLN A 141 7.06 -10.24 -3.13
C GLN A 141 8.32 -11.09 -3.38
N LEU A 142 9.40 -10.85 -2.64
CA LEU A 142 10.59 -11.70 -2.72
C LEU A 142 10.31 -13.11 -2.19
N LEU A 143 9.65 -13.22 -1.03
CA LEU A 143 9.38 -14.52 -0.40
C LEU A 143 8.35 -15.36 -1.19
N GLU A 144 7.47 -14.75 -1.98
CA GLU A 144 6.48 -15.48 -2.77
C GLU A 144 7.13 -16.38 -3.85
N SER A 145 8.25 -15.94 -4.43
CA SER A 145 8.96 -16.67 -5.48
C SER A 145 9.86 -17.81 -4.98
N TYR A 146 10.21 -17.83 -3.69
CA TYR A 146 11.16 -18.80 -3.13
C TYR A 146 10.56 -19.59 -1.97
N ARG A 147 10.85 -20.89 -1.90
CA ARG A 147 10.46 -21.71 -0.74
C ARG A 147 11.35 -21.43 0.47
N SER A 148 12.66 -21.32 0.23
CA SER A 148 13.67 -21.00 1.23
C SER A 148 14.69 -20.02 0.64
N VAL A 149 15.18 -19.09 1.47
CA VAL A 149 16.15 -18.06 1.07
C VAL A 149 17.18 -17.88 2.17
N THR A 150 18.46 -17.71 1.85
CA THR A 150 19.47 -17.39 2.86
C THR A 150 19.38 -15.92 3.27
N MET A 151 19.56 -15.64 4.56
CA MET A 151 19.53 -14.29 5.11
C MET A 151 20.55 -13.36 4.44
N GLN A 152 21.72 -13.90 4.06
CA GLN A 152 22.78 -13.16 3.36
C GLN A 152 22.36 -12.72 1.95
N SER A 153 21.76 -13.62 1.17
CA SER A 153 21.29 -13.30 -0.18
C SER A 153 20.14 -12.29 -0.14
N MET A 154 19.23 -12.44 0.83
CA MET A 154 18.16 -11.48 1.06
C MET A 154 18.72 -10.10 1.43
N ALA A 155 19.66 -10.03 2.38
CA ALA A 155 20.34 -8.80 2.77
C ALA A 155 21.02 -8.09 1.59
N HIS A 156 21.72 -8.85 0.75
CA HIS A 156 22.36 -8.32 -0.45
C HIS A 156 21.34 -7.78 -1.46
N SER A 157 20.24 -8.48 -1.70
CA SER A 157 19.20 -8.08 -2.65
C SER A 157 18.49 -6.78 -2.26
N PHE A 158 18.30 -6.57 -0.95
CA PHE A 158 17.73 -5.33 -0.40
C PHE A 158 18.78 -4.24 -0.13
N GLY A 159 20.08 -4.52 -0.28
CA GLY A 159 21.16 -3.57 -0.01
C GLY A 159 21.29 -3.16 1.46
N VAL A 160 20.94 -4.04 2.40
CA VAL A 160 20.92 -3.76 3.85
C VAL A 160 21.71 -4.79 4.64
N SER A 161 21.98 -4.51 5.92
CA SER A 161 22.66 -5.47 6.80
C SER A 161 21.76 -6.64 7.20
N ILE A 162 22.39 -7.77 7.53
CA ILE A 162 21.69 -8.98 7.99
C ILE A 162 20.91 -8.70 9.28
N GLU A 163 21.51 -7.95 10.21
CA GLU A 163 20.85 -7.58 11.47
C GLU A 163 19.60 -6.73 11.27
N PHE A 164 19.61 -5.87 10.24
CA PHE A 164 18.46 -5.04 9.91
C PHE A 164 17.29 -5.89 9.41
N ILE A 165 17.55 -6.86 8.52
CA ILE A 165 16.52 -7.79 8.05
C ILE A 165 16.01 -8.68 9.18
N ASP A 166 16.88 -9.22 10.03
CA ASP A 166 16.49 -10.06 11.17
C ASP A 166 15.51 -9.32 12.10
N LYS A 167 15.85 -8.08 12.48
CA LYS A 167 14.99 -7.24 13.35
C LYS A 167 13.66 -6.89 12.70
N ASP A 168 13.61 -6.71 11.39
CA ASP A 168 12.39 -6.26 10.72
C ASP A 168 11.45 -7.42 10.38
N LEU A 169 12.00 -8.53 9.87
CA LEU A 169 11.25 -9.76 9.66
C LEU A 169 10.67 -10.29 10.98
N ALA A 170 11.44 -10.28 12.08
CA ALA A 170 10.95 -10.71 13.38
C ALA A 170 9.69 -9.92 13.82
N LYS A 171 9.64 -8.62 13.58
CA LYS A 171 8.46 -7.77 13.89
C LYS A 171 7.26 -8.11 13.00
N PHE A 172 7.47 -8.39 11.72
CA PHE A 172 6.37 -8.69 10.79
C PHE A 172 5.85 -10.11 10.91
N ILE A 173 6.71 -11.07 11.23
CA ILE A 173 6.34 -12.46 11.50
C ILE A 173 5.55 -12.52 12.82
N SER A 174 6.03 -11.87 13.89
CA SER A 174 5.30 -11.81 15.16
C SER A 174 3.94 -11.09 15.04
N ALA A 175 3.82 -10.11 14.15
CA ALA A 175 2.55 -9.47 13.82
C ALA A 175 1.64 -10.31 12.91
N GLY A 176 2.09 -11.47 12.42
CA GLY A 176 1.35 -12.34 11.51
C GLY A 176 1.11 -11.73 10.12
N ARG A 177 1.96 -10.80 9.69
CA ARG A 177 1.85 -10.10 8.39
C ARG A 177 2.67 -10.78 7.29
N LEU A 178 3.70 -11.53 7.65
CA LEU A 178 4.51 -12.35 6.75
C LEU A 178 4.45 -13.80 7.20
N ASN A 179 4.18 -14.70 6.24
CA ASN A 179 4.06 -16.14 6.49
C ASN A 179 5.41 -16.83 6.24
N CYS A 180 6.39 -16.51 7.08
CA CYS A 180 7.71 -17.13 7.03
C CYS A 180 8.24 -17.39 8.44
N VAL A 181 9.20 -18.30 8.53
CA VAL A 181 9.90 -18.68 9.75
C VAL A 181 11.38 -18.45 9.53
N ILE A 182 12.05 -17.87 10.52
CA ILE A 182 13.49 -17.61 10.48
C ILE A 182 14.18 -18.74 11.24
N ASP A 183 15.05 -19.48 10.55
CA ASP A 183 16.04 -20.35 11.16
C ASP A 183 17.36 -19.58 11.30
N LYS A 184 17.66 -19.15 12.53
CA LYS A 184 18.86 -18.37 12.82
C LYS A 184 20.14 -19.21 12.88
N VAL A 185 20.03 -20.51 13.15
CA VAL A 185 21.20 -21.40 13.25
C VAL A 185 21.75 -21.66 11.86
N ASN A 186 20.86 -21.99 10.93
CA ASN A 186 21.23 -22.24 9.53
C ASN A 186 21.27 -20.95 8.69
N GLY A 187 20.72 -19.83 9.19
CA GLY A 187 20.68 -18.55 8.49
C GLY A 187 19.73 -18.54 7.30
N ILE A 188 18.62 -19.29 7.39
CA ILE A 188 17.65 -19.50 6.31
C ILE A 188 16.29 -18.95 6.73
N VAL A 189 15.60 -18.33 5.80
CA VAL A 189 14.18 -17.95 5.91
C VAL A 189 13.38 -18.96 5.12
N GLU A 190 12.52 -19.70 5.80
CA GLU A 190 11.59 -20.64 5.18
C GLU A 190 10.21 -20.02 5.07
N THR A 191 9.60 -20.14 3.90
CA THR A 191 8.25 -19.64 3.66
C THR A 191 7.24 -20.74 3.95
N ASN A 192 6.20 -20.39 4.69
CA ASN A 192 5.06 -21.26 4.88
C ASN A 192 3.90 -20.71 4.03
N ARG A 193 3.38 -21.51 3.12
CA ARG A 193 2.23 -21.12 2.30
C ARG A 193 0.96 -21.56 3.01
N PRO A 194 0.23 -20.66 3.71
CA PRO A 194 -1.00 -21.05 4.36
C PRO A 194 -2.05 -21.42 3.32
N ASP A 195 -2.79 -22.49 3.58
CA ASP A 195 -3.92 -22.88 2.74
C ASP A 195 -4.99 -21.77 2.72
N ALA A 196 -5.48 -21.45 1.52
CA ALA A 196 -6.50 -20.43 1.31
C ALA A 196 -7.77 -20.69 2.14
N LYS A 197 -8.14 -21.96 2.34
CA LYS A 197 -9.29 -22.35 3.18
C LYS A 197 -9.08 -22.00 4.65
N ASN A 198 -7.88 -22.23 5.19
CA ASN A 198 -7.56 -21.93 6.57
C ASN A 198 -7.55 -20.41 6.81
N ALA A 199 -7.01 -19.65 5.86
CA ALA A 199 -7.05 -18.18 5.90
C ALA A 199 -8.50 -17.65 5.89
N GLN A 200 -9.34 -18.16 4.99
CA GLN A 200 -10.77 -17.80 4.92
C GLN A 200 -11.51 -18.18 6.21
N TYR A 201 -11.27 -19.37 6.74
CA TYR A 201 -11.88 -19.84 7.99
C TYR A 201 -11.53 -18.91 9.17
N GLN A 202 -10.25 -18.58 9.35
CA GLN A 202 -9.82 -17.64 10.39
C GLN A 202 -10.40 -16.24 10.21
N GLN A 203 -10.53 -15.76 8.97
CA GLN A 203 -11.13 -14.47 8.68
C GLN A 203 -12.63 -14.45 9.04
N SER A 204 -13.36 -15.50 8.70
CA SER A 204 -14.79 -15.64 9.00
C SER A 204 -15.04 -15.66 10.51
N ILE A 205 -14.22 -16.38 11.29
CA ILE A 205 -14.34 -16.38 12.76
C ILE A 205 -14.10 -14.98 13.32
N LYS A 206 -13.01 -14.32 12.91
CA LYS A 206 -12.68 -12.97 13.40
C LYS A 206 -13.79 -11.95 13.09
N GLN A 207 -14.35 -11.98 11.88
CA GLN A 207 -15.45 -11.10 11.51
C GLN A 207 -16.74 -11.46 12.26
N GLY A 208 -17.01 -12.76 12.43
CA GLY A 208 -18.12 -13.28 13.22
C GLY A 208 -18.08 -12.80 14.67
N ASP A 209 -16.94 -12.89 15.34
CA ASP A 209 -16.76 -12.43 16.73
C ASP A 209 -17.01 -10.92 16.87
N ILE A 210 -16.53 -10.11 15.92
CA ILE A 210 -16.77 -8.66 15.93
C ILE A 210 -18.27 -8.37 15.81
N LEU A 211 -18.96 -9.05 14.89
CA LEU A 211 -20.39 -8.89 14.69
C LEU A 211 -21.17 -9.32 15.93
N LEU A 212 -20.86 -10.49 16.48
CA LEU A 212 -21.53 -11.07 17.64
C LEU A 212 -21.39 -10.14 18.87
N ASN A 213 -20.20 -9.60 19.09
CA ASN A 213 -19.96 -8.61 20.14
C ASN A 213 -20.80 -7.32 19.96
N ARG A 214 -20.97 -6.84 18.71
CA ARG A 214 -21.82 -5.67 18.42
C ARG A 214 -23.29 -5.98 18.66
N VAL A 215 -23.77 -7.13 18.20
CA VAL A 215 -25.17 -7.57 18.39
C VAL A 215 -25.49 -7.75 19.86
N GLN A 216 -24.59 -8.37 20.64
CA GLN A 216 -24.76 -8.50 22.09
C GLN A 216 -24.85 -7.15 22.79
N LYS A 217 -23.99 -6.18 22.43
CA LYS A 217 -24.07 -4.82 22.99
C LYS A 217 -25.38 -4.12 22.63
N LEU A 218 -25.82 -4.23 21.37
CA LEU A 218 -27.09 -3.65 20.92
C LEU A 218 -28.28 -4.27 21.66
N SER A 219 -28.33 -5.59 21.79
CA SER A 219 -29.42 -6.29 22.50
C SER A 219 -29.51 -5.86 23.97
N ARG A 220 -28.38 -5.64 24.64
CA ARG A 220 -28.38 -5.13 26.03
C ARG A 220 -28.93 -3.71 26.16
N VAL A 221 -28.75 -2.86 25.15
CA VAL A 221 -29.27 -1.49 25.13
C VAL A 221 -30.76 -1.46 24.79
N ILE A 222 -31.23 -2.36 23.93
CA ILE A 222 -32.63 -2.40 23.49
C ILE A 222 -33.55 -3.05 24.55
N ASN A 223 -33.02 -3.97 25.35
CA ASN A 223 -33.78 -4.67 26.40
C ASN A 223 -33.88 -3.90 27.73
N VAL A 224 -33.31 -2.69 27.82
CA VAL A 224 -33.46 -1.74 28.95
C VAL A 224 -34.45 -0.66 28.54
#